data_AF-A0A1G4FMG1-F1
#
_entry.id   AF-A0A1G4FMG1-F1
#
_cell.length_a   1.000
_cell.length_b   1.000
_cell.length_c   1.000
_cell.angle_alpha   90.00
_cell.angle_beta   90.00
_cell.angle_gamma   90.00
#
_symmetry.space_group_name_H-M   'P 1'
#
loop_
_entity.id
_entity.type
_entity.pdbx_description
1 polymer ?
#
loop_
_entity_poly.entity_id
_entity_poly.type
_entity_poly.pdbx_seq_one_letter_code
_entity_poly.pdbx_strand_id
1 'polypeptide(L)'
;MNITVIYGVMHKGSTYHIVKLFLNRLTDDSDKIDEFFLPRDMDQNCCGCFSCFLNGENTCPHFDKVHPIAESLEKADLIILSSPVYVFSISGQLKSLLDHFGYQWMPHRPNKTMFSKVGLVISTAAGAGMKKANQNMKDNLFYWGVPKIYSYGKAVEAIGWENISHEKKNIIEREVNNLSRKIKKSVGRARPTLKTKILFSIMGLMQKKSKWNPTDRDYWEKNGWLTGGRPW
;
A
#
# COMPACT_ATOMS: atom_id res chain seq x y z
N MET A 1 -3.40 -3.48 17.28
CA MET A 1 -3.52 -2.92 15.92
C MET A 1 -3.29 -4.03 14.91
N ASN A 2 -3.98 -3.96 13.78
CA ASN A 2 -3.81 -4.90 12.67
C ASN A 2 -2.82 -4.32 11.66
N ILE A 3 -1.86 -5.12 11.23
CA ILE A 3 -0.83 -4.69 10.29
C ILE A 3 -0.81 -5.65 9.12
N THR A 4 -0.90 -5.11 7.91
CA THR A 4 -0.71 -5.88 6.68
C THR A 4 0.60 -5.47 6.05
N VAL A 5 1.49 -6.44 5.85
CA VAL A 5 2.80 -6.26 5.22
C VAL A 5 2.81 -6.98 3.88
N ILE A 6 3.14 -6.24 2.82
CA ILE A 6 3.37 -6.81 1.49
C ILE A 6 4.86 -6.71 1.16
N TYR A 7 5.49 -7.86 1.02
CA TYR A 7 6.85 -8.01 0.52
C TYR A 7 6.83 -8.24 -0.98
N GLY A 8 7.39 -7.28 -1.72
CA GLY A 8 7.48 -7.34 -3.18
C GLY A 8 8.36 -8.45 -3.73
N VAL A 9 9.12 -9.15 -2.88
CA VAL A 9 9.91 -10.32 -3.25
C VAL A 9 9.94 -11.33 -2.10
N MET A 10 10.17 -12.61 -2.42
CA MET A 10 10.41 -13.68 -1.44
C MET A 10 11.76 -13.55 -0.71
N HIS A 11 12.73 -12.91 -1.36
CA HIS A 11 14.09 -12.82 -0.83
C HIS A 11 14.14 -12.01 0.46
N LYS A 12 14.63 -12.63 1.54
CA LYS A 12 14.83 -12.01 2.85
C LYS A 12 16.11 -11.16 2.91
N GLY A 13 16.25 -10.22 1.98
CA GLY A 13 17.39 -9.30 1.92
C GLY A 13 17.22 -8.06 2.79
N SER A 14 17.99 -7.01 2.51
CA SER A 14 18.03 -5.79 3.33
C SER A 14 16.67 -5.10 3.50
N THR A 15 15.82 -5.06 2.46
CA THR A 15 14.46 -4.52 2.60
C THR A 15 13.64 -5.29 3.65
N TYR A 16 13.71 -6.63 3.64
CA TYR A 16 13.00 -7.48 4.60
C TYR A 16 13.45 -7.21 6.04
N HIS A 17 14.77 -7.16 6.28
CA HIS A 17 15.31 -6.89 7.60
C HIS A 17 14.93 -5.50 8.12
N ILE A 18 14.88 -4.49 7.26
CA ILE A 18 14.40 -3.15 7.64
C ILE A 18 12.91 -3.17 7.99
N VAL A 19 12.08 -3.90 7.24
CA VAL A 19 10.67 -4.10 7.63
C VAL A 19 10.57 -4.76 9.00
N LYS A 20 11.38 -5.80 9.29
CA LYS A 20 11.41 -6.42 10.63
C LYS A 20 11.85 -5.45 11.73
N LEU A 21 12.81 -4.57 11.47
CA LEU A 21 13.16 -3.50 12.41
C LEU A 21 11.96 -2.57 12.67
N PHE A 22 11.19 -2.20 11.64
CA PHE A 22 9.98 -1.42 11.83
C PHE A 22 8.94 -2.18 12.66
N LEU A 23 8.64 -3.44 12.32
CA LEU A 23 7.67 -4.25 13.08
C LEU A 23 8.08 -4.32 14.56
N ASN A 24 9.33 -4.67 14.86
CA ASN A 24 9.86 -4.73 16.23
C ASN A 24 9.78 -3.40 17.00
N ARG A 25 9.61 -2.25 16.33
CA ARG A 25 9.44 -0.94 16.97
C ARG A 25 8.00 -0.47 16.98
N LEU A 26 7.17 -1.00 16.09
CA LEU A 26 5.78 -0.64 15.88
C LEU A 26 4.83 -1.49 16.72
N THR A 27 5.20 -2.74 16.99
CA THR A 27 4.28 -3.73 17.57
C THR A 27 4.63 -4.17 18.98
N ASP A 28 3.63 -4.75 19.65
CA ASP A 28 3.72 -5.59 20.84
C ASP A 28 2.96 -6.91 20.64
N ASP A 29 2.91 -7.77 21.67
CA ASP A 29 2.33 -9.11 21.59
C ASP A 29 0.81 -9.12 21.34
N SER A 30 0.12 -7.98 21.52
CA SER A 30 -1.32 -7.85 21.28
C SER A 30 -1.66 -7.46 19.83
N ASP A 31 -0.65 -7.09 19.03
CA ASP A 31 -0.83 -6.69 17.64
C ASP A 31 -0.90 -7.90 16.70
N LYS A 32 -1.77 -7.82 15.69
CA LYS A 32 -1.86 -8.83 14.63
C LYS A 32 -1.05 -8.39 13.42
N ILE A 33 -0.18 -9.27 12.93
CA ILE A 33 0.64 -9.01 11.74
C ILE A 33 0.33 -10.08 10.69
N ASP A 34 -0.26 -9.65 9.58
CA ASP A 34 -0.49 -10.46 8.39
C ASP A 34 0.61 -10.14 7.35
N GLU A 35 1.43 -11.15 7.00
CA GLU A 35 2.58 -10.98 6.10
C GLU A 35 2.41 -11.73 4.78
N PHE A 36 2.40 -10.99 3.67
CA PHE A 36 2.32 -11.54 2.32
C PHE A 36 3.65 -11.37 1.58
N PHE A 37 4.13 -12.44 0.96
CA PHE A 37 5.36 -12.51 0.20
C PHE A 37 5.07 -12.86 -1.25
N LEU A 38 5.57 -12.04 -2.17
CA LEU A 38 5.33 -12.21 -3.59
C LEU A 38 6.52 -12.89 -4.28
N PRO A 39 6.29 -13.88 -5.17
CA PRO A 39 4.99 -14.28 -5.73
C PRO A 39 4.25 -15.38 -4.96
N ARG A 40 4.76 -15.90 -3.83
CA ARG A 40 4.14 -17.04 -3.13
C ARG A 40 2.64 -16.85 -2.87
N ASP A 41 2.27 -15.68 -2.36
CA ASP A 41 0.88 -15.41 -1.99
C ASP A 41 0.05 -14.79 -3.14
N MET A 42 0.71 -14.34 -4.21
CA MET A 42 0.09 -13.90 -5.46
C MET A 42 1.06 -14.10 -6.63
N ASP A 43 0.88 -15.21 -7.34
CA ASP A 43 1.72 -15.64 -8.46
C ASP A 43 1.12 -15.29 -9.83
N GLN A 44 -0.11 -14.79 -9.85
CA GLN A 44 -0.83 -14.47 -11.09
C GLN A 44 -0.66 -13.02 -11.51
N ASN A 45 -0.16 -12.79 -12.72
CA ASN A 45 -0.08 -11.42 -13.27
C ASN A 45 -1.47 -10.92 -13.66
N CYS A 46 -1.74 -9.63 -13.45
CA CYS A 46 -2.97 -9.03 -13.97
C CYS A 46 -2.96 -9.10 -15.50
N CYS A 47 -3.99 -9.72 -16.07
CA CYS A 47 -4.14 -9.88 -17.52
C CYS A 47 -4.87 -8.70 -18.19
N GLY A 48 -5.23 -7.66 -17.42
CA GLY A 48 -5.93 -6.49 -17.96
C GLY A 48 -7.30 -6.81 -18.55
N CYS A 49 -7.99 -7.84 -18.04
CA CYS A 49 -9.28 -8.29 -18.59
C CYS A 49 -10.47 -7.36 -18.25
N PHE A 50 -10.28 -6.35 -17.41
CA PHE A 50 -11.31 -5.41 -16.94
C PHE A 50 -12.51 -6.02 -16.21
N SER A 51 -12.55 -7.34 -15.98
CA SER A 51 -13.65 -8.02 -15.28
C SER A 51 -13.92 -7.38 -13.92
N CYS A 52 -12.87 -7.10 -13.14
CA CYS A 52 -13.01 -6.43 -11.85
C CYS A 52 -13.62 -5.03 -11.98
N PHE A 53 -13.35 -4.27 -13.04
CA PHE A 53 -13.93 -2.93 -13.23
C PHE A 53 -15.40 -3.00 -13.63
N LEU A 54 -15.74 -3.89 -14.57
CA LEU A 54 -17.05 -3.94 -15.21
C LEU A 54 -18.07 -4.76 -14.41
N ASN A 55 -17.63 -5.88 -13.80
CA ASN A 55 -18.54 -6.87 -13.22
C ASN A 55 -18.37 -7.04 -11.70
N GLY A 56 -17.38 -6.38 -11.10
CA GLY A 56 -17.07 -6.47 -9.67
C GLY A 56 -15.79 -7.26 -9.39
N GLU A 57 -15.10 -6.95 -8.30
CA GLU A 57 -13.80 -7.54 -7.98
C GLU A 57 -13.83 -9.05 -7.76
N ASN A 58 -14.98 -9.60 -7.39
CA ASN A 58 -15.23 -11.04 -7.24
C ASN A 58 -15.23 -11.80 -8.57
N THR A 59 -15.25 -11.12 -9.71
CA THR A 59 -15.21 -11.75 -11.05
C THR A 59 -13.81 -11.75 -11.64
N CYS A 60 -12.78 -11.35 -10.88
CA CYS A 60 -11.40 -11.50 -11.27
C CYS A 60 -11.06 -13.01 -11.43
N PRO A 61 -10.43 -13.46 -12.53
CA PRO A 61 -10.03 -14.86 -12.67
C PRO A 61 -9.00 -15.30 -11.60
N HIS A 62 -8.38 -14.34 -10.91
CA HIS A 62 -7.41 -14.59 -9.84
C HIS A 62 -7.98 -14.20 -8.46
N PHE A 63 -9.30 -14.13 -8.31
CA PHE A 63 -9.97 -13.70 -7.08
C PHE A 63 -9.47 -14.45 -5.84
N ASP A 64 -9.36 -15.78 -5.90
CA ASP A 64 -8.95 -16.62 -4.77
C ASP A 64 -7.55 -16.28 -4.21
N LYS A 65 -6.70 -15.64 -5.03
CA LYS A 65 -5.37 -15.17 -4.61
C LYS A 65 -5.37 -13.71 -4.19
N VAL A 66 -6.13 -12.85 -4.88
CA VAL A 66 -6.20 -11.40 -4.59
C VAL A 66 -7.01 -11.12 -3.33
N HIS A 67 -8.11 -11.85 -3.13
CA HIS A 67 -9.09 -11.57 -2.09
C HIS A 67 -8.54 -11.66 -0.66
N PRO A 68 -7.74 -12.69 -0.28
CA PRO A 68 -7.14 -12.74 1.05
C PRO A 68 -6.26 -11.51 1.37
N ILE A 69 -5.54 -11.00 0.36
CA ILE A 69 -4.72 -9.79 0.51
C ILE A 69 -5.62 -8.56 0.65
N ALA A 70 -6.66 -8.44 -0.17
CA ALA A 70 -7.63 -7.34 -0.11
C ALA A 70 -8.31 -7.26 1.26
N GLU A 71 -8.75 -8.40 1.79
CA GLU A 71 -9.40 -8.51 3.10
C GLU A 71 -8.45 -8.09 4.24
N SER A 72 -7.19 -8.54 4.18
CA SER A 72 -6.17 -8.12 5.14
C SER A 72 -5.90 -6.62 5.08
N LEU A 73 -5.85 -6.03 3.88
CA LEU A 73 -5.68 -4.58 3.71
C LEU A 73 -6.88 -3.80 4.28
N GLU A 74 -8.10 -4.29 4.09
CA GLU A 74 -9.31 -3.69 4.65
C GLU A 74 -9.32 -3.70 6.19
N LYS A 75 -8.85 -4.79 6.82
CA LYS A 75 -8.80 -4.94 8.28
C LYS A 75 -7.62 -4.22 8.94
N ALA A 76 -6.63 -3.77 8.17
CA ALA A 76 -5.40 -3.17 8.70
C ALA A 76 -5.60 -1.75 9.25
N ASP A 77 -4.90 -1.43 10.33
CA ASP A 77 -4.68 -0.06 10.80
C ASP A 77 -3.44 0.57 10.15
N LEU A 78 -2.43 -0.27 9.87
CA LEU A 78 -1.18 0.09 9.21
C LEU A 78 -0.92 -0.84 8.02
N ILE A 79 -0.68 -0.25 6.86
CA ILE A 79 -0.28 -0.95 5.64
C ILE A 79 1.21 -0.69 5.38
N ILE A 80 1.99 -1.75 5.23
CA ILE A 80 3.40 -1.67 4.85
C ILE A 80 3.57 -2.26 3.45
N LEU A 81 3.95 -1.43 2.49
CA LEU A 81 4.39 -1.88 1.17
C LEU A 81 5.92 -1.85 1.14
N SER A 82 6.55 -2.97 0.80
CA SER A 82 8.00 -3.04 0.73
C SER A 82 8.47 -3.64 -0.59
N SER A 83 9.54 -3.07 -1.15
CA SER A 83 10.14 -3.59 -2.37
C SER A 83 11.62 -3.26 -2.43
N PRO A 84 12.50 -4.19 -2.85
CA PRO A 84 13.80 -3.80 -3.36
C PRO A 84 13.61 -2.91 -4.60
N VAL A 85 14.61 -2.07 -4.89
CA VAL A 85 14.64 -1.30 -6.12
C VAL A 85 15.46 -2.06 -7.15
N TYR A 86 14.78 -2.55 -8.19
CA TYR A 86 15.40 -3.15 -9.36
C TYR A 86 15.08 -2.28 -10.57
N VAL A 87 16.12 -1.90 -11.33
CA VAL A 87 16.00 -1.06 -12.54
C VAL A 87 15.17 0.22 -12.27
N PHE A 88 15.48 0.93 -11.16
CA PHE A 88 14.84 2.20 -10.77
C PHE A 88 13.32 2.13 -10.54
N SER A 89 12.77 0.94 -10.28
CA SER A 89 11.35 0.73 -10.01
C SER A 89 11.12 -0.20 -8.82
N ILE A 90 9.86 -0.35 -8.44
CA ILE A 90 9.42 -1.47 -7.60
C ILE A 90 9.66 -2.80 -8.33
N SER A 91 9.72 -3.89 -7.57
CA SER A 91 9.78 -5.25 -8.08
C SER A 91 8.58 -5.55 -8.99
N GLY A 92 8.82 -6.38 -10.01
CA GLY A 92 7.78 -6.81 -10.93
C GLY A 92 6.63 -7.51 -10.21
N GLN A 93 6.93 -8.31 -9.18
CA GLN A 93 5.90 -9.03 -8.43
C GLN A 93 4.99 -8.09 -7.63
N LEU A 94 5.54 -7.06 -6.98
CA LEU A 94 4.71 -6.04 -6.32
C LEU A 94 3.85 -5.29 -7.34
N LYS A 95 4.42 -4.93 -8.49
CA LYS A 95 3.66 -4.28 -9.56
C LYS A 95 2.49 -5.16 -10.04
N SER A 96 2.74 -6.45 -10.25
CA SER A 96 1.71 -7.42 -10.66
C SER A 96 0.55 -7.48 -9.67
N LEU A 97 0.82 -7.48 -8.35
CA LEU A 97 -0.24 -7.41 -7.34
C LEU A 97 -1.00 -6.08 -7.41
N LEU A 98 -0.29 -4.95 -7.48
CA LEU A 98 -0.91 -3.62 -7.52
C LEU A 98 -1.83 -3.43 -8.73
N ASP A 99 -1.54 -4.07 -9.86
CA ASP A 99 -2.38 -4.03 -11.07
C ASP A 99 -3.75 -4.70 -10.88
N HIS A 100 -3.87 -5.65 -9.94
CA HIS A 100 -5.17 -6.22 -9.56
C HIS A 100 -6.04 -5.26 -8.77
N PHE A 101 -5.43 -4.26 -8.13
CA PHE A 101 -6.11 -3.30 -7.26
C PHE A 101 -6.51 -2.00 -7.94
N GLY A 102 -6.43 -1.93 -9.28
CA GLY A 102 -6.88 -0.75 -10.02
C GLY A 102 -8.34 -0.37 -9.74
N TYR A 103 -9.23 -1.36 -9.57
CA TYR A 103 -10.67 -1.14 -9.33
C TYR A 103 -10.95 -0.40 -8.01
N GLN A 104 -10.06 -0.49 -7.02
CA GLN A 104 -10.24 0.16 -5.71
C GLN A 104 -9.55 1.53 -5.62
N TRP A 105 -8.96 2.04 -6.71
CA TRP A 105 -8.48 3.41 -6.73
C TRP A 105 -9.64 4.41 -6.62
N MET A 106 -9.35 5.59 -6.10
CA MET A 106 -10.34 6.64 -5.81
C MET A 106 -11.23 7.01 -6.98
N PRO A 107 -10.79 7.05 -8.24
CA PRO A 107 -11.69 7.28 -9.36
C PRO A 107 -12.76 6.20 -9.55
N HIS A 108 -12.58 5.00 -8.98
CA HIS A 108 -13.38 3.80 -9.21
C HIS A 108 -14.17 3.42 -7.96
N ARG A 109 -13.77 2.40 -7.18
CA ARG A 109 -14.51 1.94 -5.99
C ARG A 109 -13.61 1.97 -4.74
N PRO A 110 -13.23 3.16 -4.25
CA PRO A 110 -12.38 3.26 -3.07
C PRO A 110 -13.07 2.70 -1.82
N ASN A 111 -12.35 1.92 -1.03
CA ASN A 111 -12.88 1.37 0.22
C ASN A 111 -12.83 2.43 1.33
N LYS A 112 -13.97 2.72 1.97
CA LYS A 112 -14.08 3.70 3.07
C LYS A 112 -13.11 3.44 4.23
N THR A 113 -12.78 2.17 4.50
CA THR A 113 -11.89 1.80 5.60
C THR A 113 -10.46 2.32 5.39
N MET A 114 -10.06 2.64 4.16
CA MET A 114 -8.72 3.16 3.84
C MET A 114 -8.51 4.60 4.33
N PHE A 115 -9.58 5.40 4.46
CA PHE A 115 -9.51 6.83 4.75
C PHE A 115 -9.10 7.18 6.20
N SER A 116 -8.89 6.18 7.05
CA SER A 116 -8.39 6.34 8.43
C SER A 116 -7.06 5.63 8.69
N LYS A 117 -6.51 4.91 7.69
CA LYS A 117 -5.30 4.07 7.85
C LYS A 117 -4.02 4.91 7.81
N VAL A 118 -2.93 4.28 8.22
CA VAL A 118 -1.56 4.78 8.00
C VAL A 118 -0.85 3.87 7.00
N GLY A 119 -0.10 4.46 6.09
CA GLY A 119 0.78 3.75 5.16
C GLY A 119 2.24 3.93 5.51
N LEU A 120 3.05 2.90 5.29
CA LEU A 120 4.51 2.98 5.27
C LEU A 120 5.02 2.29 4.00
N VAL A 121 5.81 3.00 3.19
CA VAL A 121 6.49 2.41 2.04
C VAL A 121 7.98 2.27 2.32
N ILE A 122 8.56 1.12 1.98
CA ILE A 122 9.96 0.81 2.29
C ILE A 122 10.67 0.31 1.03
N SER A 123 11.82 0.88 0.71
CA SER A 123 12.69 0.33 -0.33
C SER A 123 14.17 0.41 -0.01
N THR A 124 14.93 -0.54 -0.54
CA THR A 124 16.39 -0.50 -0.53
C THR A 124 16.96 -0.75 -1.90
N ALA A 125 18.11 -0.15 -2.20
CA ALA A 125 18.90 -0.42 -3.39
C ALA A 125 20.40 -0.45 -3.03
N ALA A 126 21.24 -0.98 -3.93
CA ALA A 126 22.68 -0.84 -3.78
C ALA A 126 23.10 0.64 -3.75
N GLY A 127 22.50 1.49 -4.62
CA GLY A 127 22.85 2.91 -4.73
C GLY A 127 21.64 3.85 -4.79
N ALA A 128 20.87 3.81 -5.88
CA ALA A 128 19.84 4.84 -6.16
C ALA A 128 18.47 4.25 -6.57
N GLY A 129 17.50 5.14 -6.75
CA GLY A 129 16.15 4.82 -7.27
C GLY A 129 15.02 4.75 -6.25
N MET A 130 15.35 4.72 -4.94
CA MET A 130 14.36 4.60 -3.85
C MET A 130 13.29 5.71 -3.88
N LYS A 131 13.65 6.94 -4.25
CA LYS A 131 12.69 8.06 -4.32
C LYS A 131 11.55 7.76 -5.30
N LYS A 132 11.87 7.26 -6.50
CA LYS A 132 10.87 6.94 -7.54
C LYS A 132 10.05 5.70 -7.17
N ALA A 133 10.72 4.65 -6.68
CA ALA A 133 10.04 3.44 -6.22
C ALA A 133 9.07 3.72 -5.05
N ASN A 134 9.51 4.48 -4.05
CA ASN A 134 8.65 4.88 -2.94
C ASN A 134 7.52 5.78 -3.38
N GLN A 135 7.75 6.70 -4.32
CA GLN A 135 6.67 7.53 -4.84
C GLN A 135 5.58 6.68 -5.51
N ASN A 136 5.96 5.66 -6.30
CA ASN A 136 5.00 4.73 -6.91
C ASN A 136 4.12 4.02 -5.86
N MET A 137 4.73 3.48 -4.80
CA MET A 137 3.97 2.84 -3.71
C MET A 137 3.09 3.84 -2.94
N LYS A 138 3.57 5.07 -2.73
CA LYS A 138 2.78 6.14 -2.10
C LYS A 138 1.58 6.53 -2.94
N ASP A 139 1.74 6.60 -4.25
CA ASP A 139 0.64 6.97 -5.15
C ASP A 139 -0.47 5.92 -5.06
N ASN A 140 -0.14 4.63 -5.08
CA ASN A 140 -1.11 3.55 -4.87
C ASN A 140 -1.88 3.72 -3.56
N LEU A 141 -1.19 3.88 -2.43
CA LEU A 141 -1.84 4.07 -1.12
C LEU A 141 -2.68 5.35 -1.08
N PHE A 142 -2.20 6.44 -1.67
CA PHE A 142 -2.92 7.72 -1.73
C PHE A 142 -4.21 7.59 -2.54
N TYR A 143 -4.17 6.92 -3.69
CA TYR A 143 -5.36 6.67 -4.50
C TYR A 143 -6.27 5.62 -3.89
N TRP A 144 -5.81 4.72 -3.01
CA TRP A 144 -6.73 3.91 -2.19
C TRP A 144 -7.43 4.72 -1.10
N GLY A 145 -7.01 5.97 -0.85
CA GLY A 145 -7.59 6.87 0.15
C GLY A 145 -6.78 7.00 1.44
N VAL A 146 -5.62 6.34 1.55
CA VAL A 146 -4.80 6.36 2.78
C VAL A 146 -4.29 7.78 3.06
N PRO A 147 -4.73 8.43 4.15
CA PRO A 147 -4.53 9.87 4.34
C PRO A 147 -3.12 10.24 4.83
N LYS A 148 -2.41 9.31 5.47
CA LYS A 148 -1.09 9.55 6.06
C LYS A 148 -0.13 8.44 5.65
N ILE A 149 0.84 8.80 4.80
CA ILE A 149 1.78 7.83 4.24
C ILE A 149 3.21 8.26 4.55
N TYR A 150 3.95 7.39 5.23
CA TYR A 150 5.37 7.51 5.50
C TYR A 150 6.19 6.76 4.45
N SER A 151 7.45 7.15 4.30
CA SER A 151 8.35 6.55 3.32
C SER A 151 9.74 6.41 3.92
N TYR A 152 10.34 5.25 3.69
CA TYR A 152 11.72 4.96 4.05
C TYR A 152 12.47 4.38 2.84
N GLY A 153 13.61 4.96 2.51
CA GLY A 153 14.42 4.53 1.37
C GLY A 153 15.89 4.56 1.76
N LYS A 154 16.63 3.47 1.52
CA LYS A 154 18.05 3.39 1.92
C LYS A 154 18.92 2.77 0.83
N ALA A 155 20.02 3.47 0.52
CA ALA A 155 21.15 2.90 -0.22
C ALA A 155 21.95 2.02 0.75
N VAL A 156 21.87 0.70 0.55
CA VAL A 156 22.51 -0.26 1.47
C VAL A 156 23.97 -0.51 1.10
N GLU A 157 24.36 -0.28 -0.16
CA GLU A 157 25.73 -0.48 -0.67
C GLU A 157 26.28 -1.88 -0.34
N ALA A 158 25.40 -2.89 -0.35
CA ALA A 158 25.73 -4.27 -0.02
C ALA A 158 24.80 -5.23 -0.77
N ILE A 159 25.28 -6.45 -1.03
CA ILE A 159 24.52 -7.53 -1.68
C ILE A 159 23.42 -8.08 -0.76
N GLY A 160 23.71 -8.13 0.55
CA GLY A 160 22.81 -8.66 1.57
C GLY A 160 22.94 -7.90 2.89
N TRP A 161 22.05 -8.22 3.84
CA TRP A 161 21.94 -7.50 5.10
C TRP A 161 23.17 -7.73 6.00
N GLU A 162 23.68 -8.95 6.01
CA GLU A 162 24.89 -9.38 6.69
C GLU A 162 26.10 -8.54 6.29
N ASN A 163 26.18 -8.16 5.01
CA ASN A 163 27.29 -7.39 4.43
C ASN A 163 27.19 -5.87 4.63
N ILE A 164 26.11 -5.37 5.23
CA ILE A 164 26.00 -3.94 5.57
C ILE A 164 26.90 -3.66 6.79
N SER A 165 27.72 -2.60 6.70
CA SER A 165 28.59 -2.17 7.79
C SER A 165 27.83 -1.87 9.09
N HIS A 166 28.47 -2.11 10.23
CA HIS A 166 27.89 -1.84 11.54
C HIS A 166 27.44 -0.38 11.70
N GLU A 167 28.26 0.56 11.23
CA GLU A 167 27.91 1.99 11.24
C GLU A 167 26.61 2.26 10.47
N LYS A 168 26.47 1.69 9.27
CA LYS A 168 25.26 1.88 8.46
C LYS A 168 24.04 1.20 9.08
N LYS A 169 24.19 0.02 9.69
CA LYS A 169 23.12 -0.62 10.49
C LYS A 169 22.66 0.27 11.64
N ASN A 170 23.59 0.86 12.39
CA ASN A 170 23.27 1.80 13.48
C ASN A 170 22.50 3.04 12.99
N ILE A 171 22.89 3.59 11.83
CA ILE A 171 22.16 4.70 11.19
C ILE A 171 20.74 4.26 10.83
N ILE A 172 20.58 3.10 10.20
CA ILE A 172 19.27 2.53 9.82
C ILE A 172 18.39 2.40 11.07
N GLU A 173 18.91 1.78 12.14
CA GLU A 173 18.15 1.61 13.39
C GLU A 173 17.70 2.93 14.00
N ARG A 174 18.57 3.95 14.04
CA ARG A 174 18.23 5.28 14.54
C ARG A 174 17.11 5.92 13.70
N GLU A 175 17.18 5.83 12.39
CA GLU A 175 16.16 6.37 11.49
C GLU A 175 14.83 5.63 11.63
N VAL A 176 14.87 4.29 11.70
CA VAL A 176 13.71 3.43 11.95
C VAL A 176 13.04 3.80 13.27
N ASN A 177 13.81 3.96 14.35
CA ASN A 177 13.30 4.37 15.66
C ASN A 177 12.57 5.72 15.58
N ASN A 178 13.19 6.71 14.92
CA ASN A 178 12.63 8.05 14.78
C ASN A 178 11.32 8.05 13.96
N LEU A 179 11.29 7.31 12.85
CA LEU A 179 10.10 7.22 12.01
C LEU A 179 8.98 6.41 12.67
N SER A 180 9.31 5.33 13.37
CA SER A 180 8.36 4.49 14.11
C SER A 180 7.59 5.28 15.16
N ARG A 181 8.26 6.18 15.90
CA ARG A 181 7.58 7.09 16.85
C ARG A 181 6.54 7.99 16.17
N LYS A 182 6.81 8.45 14.94
CA LYS A 182 5.87 9.29 14.16
C LYS A 182 4.68 8.47 13.66
N ILE A 183 4.93 7.23 13.23
CA ILE A 183 3.89 6.29 12.77
C ILE A 183 2.96 5.95 13.93
N LYS A 184 3.48 5.52 15.08
CA LYS A 184 2.68 5.20 16.28
C LYS A 184 1.74 6.32 16.69
N LYS A 185 2.19 7.58 16.62
CA LYS A 185 1.35 8.74 16.94
C LYS A 185 0.18 8.94 15.97
N SER A 186 0.33 8.46 14.73
CA SER A 186 -0.64 8.67 13.65
C SER A 186 -1.68 7.56 13.53
N VAL A 187 -1.33 6.32 13.89
CA VAL A 187 -2.28 5.19 13.87
C VAL A 187 -3.48 5.52 14.77
N GLY A 188 -4.69 5.25 14.29
CA GLY A 188 -5.97 5.62 14.92
C GLY A 188 -6.34 7.12 14.83
N ARG A 189 -5.37 8.01 14.60
CA ARG A 189 -5.58 9.48 14.52
C ARG A 189 -5.56 10.04 13.10
N ALA A 190 -5.16 9.24 12.10
CA ALA A 190 -5.07 9.71 10.73
C ALA A 190 -6.46 10.06 10.18
N ARG A 191 -6.54 11.20 9.46
CA ARG A 191 -7.76 11.72 8.85
C ARG A 191 -7.45 12.29 7.47
N PRO A 192 -8.40 12.27 6.51
CA PRO A 192 -8.20 12.78 5.16
C PRO A 192 -7.70 14.22 5.13
N THR A 193 -6.59 14.43 4.42
CA THR A 193 -6.02 15.76 4.19
C THR A 193 -6.90 16.57 3.23
N LEU A 194 -6.74 17.90 3.21
CA LEU A 194 -7.45 18.74 2.24
C LEU A 194 -7.25 18.26 0.80
N LYS A 195 -6.02 17.85 0.45
CA LYS A 195 -5.72 17.25 -0.87
C LYS A 195 -6.58 16.01 -1.15
N THR A 196 -6.72 15.11 -0.18
CA THR A 196 -7.54 13.89 -0.31
C THR A 196 -9.01 14.25 -0.50
N LYS A 197 -9.52 15.22 0.27
CA LYS A 197 -10.91 15.68 0.20
C LYS A 197 -11.24 16.35 -1.14
N ILE A 198 -10.33 17.17 -1.66
CA ILE A 198 -10.45 17.80 -2.98
C ILE A 198 -10.48 16.72 -4.06
N LEU A 199 -9.51 15.80 -4.06
CA LEU A 199 -9.44 14.73 -5.04
C LEU A 199 -10.72 13.88 -5.03
N PHE A 200 -11.17 13.46 -3.84
CA PHE A 200 -12.40 12.68 -3.68
C PHE A 200 -13.62 13.42 -4.24
N SER A 201 -13.71 14.73 -4.01
CA SER A 201 -14.80 15.55 -4.54
C SER A 201 -14.76 15.63 -6.07
N ILE A 202 -13.56 15.76 -6.66
CA ILE A 202 -13.37 15.72 -8.12
C ILE A 202 -13.80 14.37 -8.68
N MET A 203 -13.41 13.25 -8.04
CA MET A 203 -13.82 11.91 -8.48
C MET A 203 -15.33 11.71 -8.41
N GLY A 204 -15.99 12.20 -7.36
CA GLY A 204 -17.46 12.19 -7.29
C GLY A 204 -18.12 12.98 -8.41
N LEU A 205 -17.58 14.16 -8.79
CA LEU A 205 -18.08 14.93 -9.93
C LEU A 205 -17.88 14.19 -11.26
N MET A 206 -16.75 13.51 -11.44
CA MET A 206 -16.49 12.69 -12.62
C MET A 206 -17.48 11.51 -12.69
N GLN A 207 -17.74 10.86 -11.56
CA GLN A 207 -18.67 9.73 -11.51
C GLN A 207 -20.11 10.11 -11.81
N LYS A 208 -20.57 11.31 -11.39
CA LYS A 208 -21.88 11.84 -11.80
C LYS A 208 -22.04 11.94 -13.32
N LYS A 209 -20.96 12.27 -14.02
CA LYS A 209 -20.94 12.44 -15.48
C LYS A 209 -20.61 11.15 -16.23
N SER A 210 -20.08 10.15 -15.53
CA SER A 210 -19.65 8.89 -16.12
C SER A 210 -20.85 8.09 -16.64
N LYS A 211 -20.75 7.67 -17.91
CA LYS A 211 -21.73 6.79 -18.56
C LYS A 211 -21.12 5.47 -19.04
N TRP A 212 -19.80 5.32 -18.92
CA TRP A 212 -19.06 4.20 -19.51
C TRP A 212 -18.87 3.02 -18.55
N ASN A 213 -18.83 3.27 -17.24
CA ASN A 213 -18.76 2.22 -16.22
C ASN A 213 -19.87 2.39 -15.15
N PRO A 214 -21.05 1.79 -15.36
CA PRO A 214 -22.14 1.82 -14.38
C PRO A 214 -21.74 1.26 -13.02
N THR A 215 -20.94 0.19 -12.99
CA THR A 215 -20.52 -0.48 -11.74
C THR A 215 -19.80 0.45 -10.77
N ASP A 216 -18.93 1.33 -11.28
CA ASP A 216 -18.29 2.33 -10.42
C ASP A 216 -19.28 3.43 -10.00
N ARG A 217 -20.09 3.93 -10.92
CA ARG A 217 -21.06 5.00 -10.62
C ARG A 217 -22.07 4.54 -9.57
N ASP A 218 -22.63 3.34 -9.72
CA ASP A 218 -23.61 2.75 -8.82
C ASP A 218 -23.01 2.51 -7.44
N TYR A 219 -21.72 2.14 -7.36
CA TYR A 219 -21.00 2.06 -6.10
C TYR A 219 -20.94 3.41 -5.38
N TRP A 220 -20.61 4.50 -6.10
CA TRP A 220 -20.59 5.85 -5.53
C TRP A 220 -21.99 6.33 -5.09
N GLU A 221 -23.02 6.01 -5.87
CA GLU A 221 -24.41 6.35 -5.58
C GLU A 221 -24.91 5.59 -4.33
N LYS A 222 -24.67 4.28 -4.26
CA LYS A 222 -25.01 3.43 -3.11
C LYS A 222 -24.36 3.89 -1.81
N ASN A 223 -23.15 4.43 -1.88
CA ASN A 223 -22.47 5.00 -0.71
C ASN A 223 -22.90 6.45 -0.39
N GLY A 224 -23.83 7.03 -1.15
CA GLY A 224 -24.32 8.41 -0.96
C GLY A 224 -23.28 9.48 -1.31
N TRP A 225 -22.18 9.12 -1.97
CA TRP A 225 -21.07 10.04 -2.22
C TRP A 225 -21.36 11.02 -3.36
N LEU A 226 -22.31 10.69 -4.23
CA LEU A 226 -22.81 11.60 -5.26
C LEU A 226 -23.75 12.67 -4.69
N THR A 227 -24.37 12.45 -3.53
CA THR A 227 -25.32 13.40 -2.92
C THR A 227 -24.72 14.18 -1.74
N GLY A 228 -23.42 14.04 -1.48
CA GLY A 228 -22.69 14.81 -0.47
C GLY A 228 -22.10 13.99 0.66
N GLY A 229 -22.44 12.69 0.76
CA GLY A 229 -21.83 11.76 1.71
C GLY A 229 -20.31 11.67 1.56
N ARG A 230 -19.64 11.27 2.64
CA ARG A 230 -18.17 11.16 2.72
C ARG A 230 -17.77 9.84 3.39
N PRO A 231 -16.64 9.23 2.99
CA PRO A 231 -16.15 7.98 3.58
C PRO A 231 -15.43 8.15 4.92
N TRP A 232 -15.40 9.37 5.49
CA TRP A 232 -14.71 9.72 6.74
C TRP A 232 -15.61 10.51 7.68
#